data_AF-A0A658NN75-F1
#
_entry.id   AF-A0A658NN75-F1
#
_cell.length_a   1.000
_cell.length_b   1.000
_cell.length_c   1.000
_cell.angle_alpha   90.00
_cell.angle_beta   90.00
_cell.angle_gamma   90.00
#
_symmetry.space_group_name_H-M   'P 1'
#
loop_
_entity.id
_entity.type
_entity.pdbx_description
1 polymer ?
#
loop_
_entity_poly.entity_id
_entity_poly.type
_entity_poly.pdbx_seq_one_letter_code
_entity_poly.pdbx_strand_id
1 'polypeptide(L)'
;FEDFLPDGGESDLFEKLDRLDHALHAEQHAGVGGLGILNLSGANPVANLRGHDGQTRAVIMLGSNSYLNLTTHPKVVAAARAALDAYGYGAGA
;
A
#
# COMPACT_ATOMS: atom_id res chain seq x y z
N PHE A 1 -1.06 -32.41 -2.01
CA PHE A 1 -1.04 -30.97 -2.37
C PHE A 1 -2.41 -30.31 -2.16
N GLU A 2 -3.50 -31.06 -2.07
CA GLU A 2 -4.87 -30.53 -1.87
C GLU A 2 -5.23 -30.27 -0.39
N ASP A 3 -4.47 -30.83 0.57
CA ASP A 3 -4.71 -30.68 2.02
C ASP A 3 -4.53 -29.25 2.57
N PHE A 4 -4.05 -28.30 1.76
CA PHE A 4 -3.91 -26.88 2.16
C PHE A 4 -5.09 -26.01 1.71
N LEU A 5 -6.02 -26.55 0.92
CA LEU A 5 -7.17 -25.81 0.42
C LEU A 5 -8.35 -26.01 1.39
N PRO A 6 -8.94 -24.93 1.94
CA PRO A 6 -9.99 -25.03 2.97
C PRO A 6 -11.21 -25.88 2.58
N ASP A 7 -11.45 -26.02 1.27
CA ASP A 7 -12.60 -26.74 0.70
C ASP A 7 -12.15 -27.90 -0.22
N GLY A 8 -10.94 -28.45 -0.03
CA GLY A 8 -10.42 -29.53 -0.88
C GLY A 8 -10.20 -29.15 -2.35
N GLY A 9 -10.26 -27.85 -2.68
CA GLY A 9 -10.18 -27.34 -4.05
C GLY A 9 -11.53 -27.25 -4.77
N GLU A 10 -12.65 -27.48 -4.09
CA GLU A 10 -13.99 -27.41 -4.70
C GLU A 10 -14.41 -25.99 -5.10
N SER A 11 -13.97 -24.97 -4.35
CA SER A 11 -14.29 -23.57 -4.65
C SER A 11 -13.35 -22.97 -5.71
N ASP A 12 -13.95 -22.30 -6.69
CA ASP A 12 -13.20 -21.62 -7.74
C ASP A 12 -12.56 -20.29 -7.26
N LEU A 13 -11.79 -19.63 -8.12
CA LEU A 13 -11.13 -18.36 -7.77
C LEU A 13 -12.14 -17.24 -7.50
N PHE A 14 -13.23 -17.17 -8.26
CA PHE A 14 -14.23 -16.11 -8.16
C PHE A 14 -15.08 -16.29 -6.91
N GLU A 15 -15.47 -17.51 -6.55
CA GLU A 15 -16.18 -17.80 -5.31
C GLU A 15 -15.35 -17.41 -4.07
N LYS A 16 -14.03 -17.57 -4.13
CA LYS A 16 -13.12 -17.10 -3.06
C LYS A 16 -13.04 -15.59 -2.99
N LEU A 17 -13.05 -14.92 -4.15
CA LEU A 17 -13.10 -13.46 -4.22
C LEU A 17 -14.41 -12.94 -3.64
N ASP A 18 -15.54 -13.54 -4.01
CA ASP A 18 -16.87 -13.14 -3.51
C ASP A 18 -16.98 -13.33 -1.99
N ARG A 19 -16.42 -14.42 -1.45
CA ARG A 19 -16.34 -14.64 0.00
C ARG A 19 -15.50 -13.58 0.71
N LEU A 20 -14.33 -13.24 0.14
CA LEU A 20 -13.45 -12.21 0.69
C LEU A 20 -14.12 -10.83 0.61
N ASP A 21 -14.71 -10.50 -0.53
CA ASP A 21 -15.43 -9.25 -0.76
C ASP A 21 -16.58 -9.09 0.24
N HIS A 22 -17.39 -10.15 0.39
CA HIS A 22 -18.44 -10.18 1.39
C HIS A 22 -17.89 -9.99 2.80
N ALA A 23 -16.82 -10.68 3.20
CA ALA A 23 -16.22 -10.51 4.52
C ALA A 23 -15.71 -9.08 4.76
N LEU A 24 -15.08 -8.47 3.76
CA LEU A 24 -14.56 -7.09 3.84
C LEU A 24 -15.68 -6.03 3.90
N HIS A 25 -16.85 -6.30 3.32
CA HIS A 25 -17.97 -5.34 3.24
C HIS A 25 -19.06 -5.57 4.30
N ALA A 26 -19.30 -6.81 4.70
CA ALA A 26 -20.34 -7.17 5.69
C ALA A 26 -19.92 -6.81 7.11
N GLU A 27 -18.62 -6.85 7.38
CA GLU A 27 -18.08 -6.49 8.68
C GLU A 27 -17.65 -5.01 8.66
N GLN A 28 -18.46 -4.12 9.25
CA GLN A 28 -18.02 -2.77 9.64
C GLN A 28 -16.97 -2.88 10.76
N HIS A 29 -15.83 -3.51 10.48
CA HIS A 29 -14.78 -3.71 11.46
C HIS A 29 -14.01 -2.41 11.63
N ALA A 30 -13.92 -1.96 12.88
CA ALA A 30 -13.09 -0.81 13.27
C ALA A 30 -11.60 -0.95 12.84
N GLY A 31 -11.17 -2.13 12.39
CA GLY A 31 -9.82 -2.42 11.91
C GLY A 31 -9.60 -2.42 10.38
N VAL A 32 -10.64 -2.59 9.55
CA VAL A 32 -10.47 -2.68 8.08
C VAL A 32 -10.53 -1.33 7.38
N GLY A 33 -11.01 -0.27 8.06
CA GLY A 33 -11.10 1.08 7.49
C GLY A 33 -9.75 1.70 7.09
N GLY A 34 -8.63 1.09 7.53
CA GLY A 34 -7.28 1.43 7.09
C GLY A 34 -6.90 0.86 5.71
N LEU A 35 -7.60 -0.18 5.25
CA LEU A 35 -7.39 -0.77 3.93
C LEU A 35 -7.87 0.21 2.85
N GLY A 36 -7.12 0.28 1.75
CA GLY A 36 -7.43 1.19 0.64
C GLY A 36 -7.08 2.67 0.90
N ILE A 37 -6.47 3.02 2.03
CA ILE A 37 -5.93 4.37 2.23
C ILE A 37 -4.71 4.58 1.34
N LEU A 38 -4.73 5.65 0.55
CA LEU A 38 -3.63 6.01 -0.35
C LEU A 38 -2.84 7.18 0.22
N ASN A 39 -1.51 7.04 0.31
CA ASN A 39 -0.61 8.14 0.63
C ASN A 39 -0.20 8.89 -0.64
N LEU A 40 -0.52 10.18 -0.70
CA LEU A 40 -0.31 11.02 -1.88
C LEU A 40 0.93 11.92 -1.79
N SER A 41 1.65 11.93 -0.66
CA SER A 41 2.73 12.88 -0.40
C SER A 41 4.03 12.24 0.09
N GLY A 42 4.18 10.92 -0.06
CA GLY A 42 5.34 10.18 0.44
C GLY A 42 5.39 10.09 1.97
N ALA A 43 6.48 9.52 2.50
CA ALA A 43 6.67 9.29 3.93
C ALA A 43 7.25 10.54 4.65
N ASN A 44 6.43 11.60 4.73
CA ASN A 44 6.74 12.85 5.44
C ASN A 44 6.06 12.88 6.83
N PRO A 45 6.52 13.72 7.78
CA PRO A 45 5.90 13.85 9.11
C PRO A 45 4.41 14.22 9.05
N VAL A 46 4.03 15.05 8.07
CA VAL A 46 2.65 15.33 7.71
C VAL A 46 2.43 14.79 6.30
N ALA A 47 1.41 13.94 6.14
CA ALA A 47 1.09 13.30 4.88
C ALA A 47 -0.36 13.54 4.47
N ASN A 48 -0.59 13.66 3.16
CA ASN A 48 -1.92 13.72 2.57
C ASN A 48 -2.40 12.30 2.28
N LEU A 49 -3.35 11.82 3.06
CA LEU A 49 -3.97 10.51 2.88
C LEU A 49 -5.35 10.65 2.24
N ARG A 50 -5.63 9.82 1.24
CA ARG A 50 -6.97 9.66 0.67
C ARG A 50 -7.63 8.43 1.28
N GLY A 51 -8.77 8.63 1.93
CA GLY A 51 -9.59 7.55 2.47
C GLY A 51 -10.44 6.86 1.40
N HIS A 52 -11.11 5.77 1.80
CA HIS A 52 -12.08 5.05 0.95
C HIS A 52 -13.27 5.93 0.53
N ASP A 53 -13.58 6.97 1.31
CA ASP A 53 -14.60 7.98 1.01
C ASP A 53 -14.18 8.97 -0.09
N GLY A 54 -12.98 8.79 -0.67
CA GLY A 54 -12.39 9.66 -1.69
C GLY A 54 -11.85 10.98 -1.16
N GLN A 55 -12.06 11.29 0.12
CA GLN A 55 -11.63 12.55 0.72
C GLN A 55 -10.16 12.50 1.08
N THR A 56 -9.46 13.62 0.82
CA THR A 56 -8.05 13.77 1.14
C THR A 56 -7.88 14.59 2.41
N ARG A 57 -7.05 14.11 3.34
CA ARG A 57 -6.82 14.73 4.65
C ARG A 57 -5.33 14.83 4.92
N ALA A 58 -4.90 15.96 5.47
CA ALA A 58 -3.56 16.09 6.03
C ALA A 58 -3.54 15.46 7.42
N VAL A 59 -2.64 14.50 7.65
CA VAL A 59 -2.52 13.76 8.90
C VAL A 59 -1.07 13.70 9.36
N ILE A 60 -0.86 13.54 10.67
CA ILE A 60 0.46 13.25 11.22
C ILE A 60 0.77 11.76 10.94
N MET A 61 1.89 11.49 10.26
CA MET A 61 2.26 10.15 9.83
C MET A 61 3.06 9.43 10.92
N LEU A 62 2.42 8.47 11.59
CA LEU A 62 3.06 7.61 12.60
C LEU A 62 3.15 6.13 12.16
N GLY A 63 2.63 5.80 10.97
CA GLY A 63 2.59 4.43 10.44
C GLY A 63 3.70 4.11 9.43
N SER A 64 4.70 4.98 9.25
CA SER A 64 5.79 4.75 8.30
C SER A 64 7.03 4.19 8.98
N ASN A 65 7.80 3.37 8.26
CA ASN A 65 9.12 2.91 8.69
C ASN A 65 10.26 3.88 8.30
N SER A 66 9.93 5.12 7.88
CA SER A 66 10.89 6.15 7.47
C SER A 66 11.43 6.91 8.70
N TYR A 67 12.17 6.22 9.57
CA TYR A 67 12.59 6.76 10.88
C TYR A 67 13.43 8.04 10.81
N LEU A 68 14.28 8.16 9.79
CA LEU A 68 15.19 9.28 9.61
C LEU A 68 14.69 10.30 8.58
N ASN A 69 13.48 10.12 8.05
CA ASN A 69 12.90 10.98 7.01
C ASN A 69 13.79 11.15 5.76
N LEU A 70 14.57 10.11 5.40
CA LEU A 70 15.53 10.18 4.29
C LEU A 70 14.90 9.91 2.92
N THR A 71 13.74 9.24 2.89
CA THR A 71 13.03 8.87 1.65
C THR A 71 12.62 10.09 0.81
N THR A 72 12.43 11.25 1.44
CA THR A 72 12.10 12.52 0.79
C THR A 72 13.24 13.55 0.87
N HIS A 73 14.39 13.19 1.44
CA HIS A 73 15.50 14.13 1.62
C HIS A 73 16.06 14.59 0.27
N PRO A 74 16.28 15.91 0.04
CA PRO A 74 16.64 16.44 -1.28
C PRO A 74 17.89 15.79 -1.90
N LYS A 75 18.92 15.51 -1.09
CA LYS A 75 20.15 14.85 -1.57
C LYS A 75 19.90 13.41 -2.04
N VAL A 76 18.99 12.68 -1.38
CA VAL A 76 18.66 11.29 -1.74
C VAL A 76 17.89 11.28 -3.05
N VAL A 77 16.89 12.17 -3.19
CA VAL A 77 16.12 12.32 -4.43
C VAL A 77 17.01 12.75 -5.61
N ALA A 78 17.91 13.70 -5.39
CA ALA A 78 18.84 14.16 -6.43
C ALA A 78 19.78 13.03 -6.88
N ALA A 79 20.34 12.26 -5.94
CA ALA A 79 21.18 11.11 -6.26
C ALA A 79 20.42 10.03 -7.03
N ALA A 80 19.16 9.75 -6.65
CA ALA A 80 18.31 8.80 -7.37
C ALA A 80 18.03 9.24 -8.81
N ARG A 81 17.74 10.53 -9.04
CA ARG A 81 17.57 11.08 -10.40
C ARG A 81 18.83 10.95 -11.23
N ALA A 82 19.98 11.34 -10.68
CA ALA A 82 21.27 11.22 -11.36
C ALA A 82 21.59 9.76 -11.73
N ALA A 83 21.25 8.80 -10.87
CA ALA A 83 21.41 7.38 -11.17
C ALA A 83 20.48 6.92 -12.30
N LEU A 84 19.22 7.36 -12.33
CA LEU A 84 18.29 7.08 -13.42
C LEU A 84 18.80 7.64 -14.76
N ASP A 85 19.33 8.86 -14.75
CA ASP A 85 19.89 9.50 -15.96
C ASP A 85 21.13 8.75 -16.47
N ALA A 86 21.97 8.23 -15.57
CA ALA A 86 23.22 7.57 -15.91
C ALA A 86 23.06 6.08 -16.27
N TYR A 87 22.13 5.38 -15.63
CA TYR A 87 22.05 3.91 -15.67
C TYR A 87 20.67 3.36 -16.05
N GLY A 88 19.66 4.21 -16.24
CA GLY A 88 18.29 3.77 -16.47
C GLY A 88 17.62 3.20 -15.21
N TYR A 89 16.48 2.54 -15.39
CA TYR A 89 15.62 2.10 -14.28
C TYR A 89 16.02 0.74 -13.69
N GLY A 90 16.56 -0.15 -14.52
CA GLY A 90 16.90 -1.52 -14.14
C GLY A 90 18.38 -1.80 -14.31
N ALA A 91 18.95 -2.61 -13.40
CA ALA A 91 20.37 -2.95 -13.40
C ALA A 91 20.83 -3.85 -14.57
N GLY A 92 19.94 -4.18 -15.52
CA GLY A 92 20.22 -5.07 -16.66
C GLY A 92 19.54 -4.65 -17.96
N ALA A 93 19.21 -3.36 -18.10
CA ALA A 93 18.67 -2.80 -19.33
C ALA A 93 19.78 -2.40 -20.31
#